data_AF-E1YI50-F1
#
_entry.id   AF-E1YI50-F1
#
_cell.length_a   1.000
_cell.length_b   1.000
_cell.length_c   1.000
_cell.angle_alpha   90.00
_cell.angle_beta   90.00
_cell.angle_gamma   90.00
#
_symmetry.space_group_name_H-M   'P 1'
#
loop_
_entity.id
_entity.type
_entity.pdbx_description
1 polymer ?
#
loop_
_entity_poly.entity_id
_entity_poly.type
_entity_poly.pdbx_seq_one_letter_code
_entity_poly.pdbx_strand_id
1 'polypeptide(L)'
;MKYKYLRRAFKESEAFTDYFWRCRDFSDVYAKSKELTGSPLARIFRIGYAELAKLSQSGVSISSMSSESEDVTISSRFAGMDNVKRALRRAINSEITGLTQLVPFLATTGNTSPFIGLFGTVWGIMNSFHGIGLSGLPWKKGIHREN
;
A
#
# COMPACT_ATOMS: atom_id res chain seq x y z
N MET A 1 2.56 14.54 -3.13
CA MET A 1 3.22 13.50 -3.96
C MET A 1 2.49 12.14 -3.92
N LYS A 2 2.14 11.59 -2.75
CA LYS A 2 1.47 10.27 -2.60
C LYS A 2 0.11 10.13 -3.30
N TYR A 3 -0.75 11.14 -3.21
CA TYR A 3 -2.06 11.14 -3.91
C TYR A 3 -1.91 11.03 -5.43
N LYS A 4 -0.96 11.79 -6.01
CA LYS A 4 -0.65 11.72 -7.45
C LYS A 4 -0.14 10.33 -7.85
N TYR A 5 0.74 9.74 -7.03
CA TYR A 5 1.22 8.37 -7.24
C TYR A 5 0.07 7.36 -7.22
N LEU A 6 -0.80 7.42 -6.21
CA LEU A 6 -1.90 6.48 -6.05
C LEU A 6 -2.93 6.62 -7.19
N ARG A 7 -3.28 7.86 -7.54
CA ARG A 7 -4.16 8.14 -8.69
C ARG A 7 -3.59 7.61 -10.00
N ARG A 8 -2.28 7.77 -10.21
CA ARG A 8 -1.57 7.21 -11.37
C ARG A 8 -1.60 5.67 -11.34
N ALA A 9 -1.32 5.06 -10.19
CA ALA A 9 -1.32 3.62 -10.02
C ALA A 9 -2.70 2.99 -10.30
N PHE A 10 -3.78 3.61 -9.84
CA PHE A 10 -5.15 3.18 -10.16
C PHE A 10 -5.45 3.30 -11.65
N LYS A 11 -5.20 4.47 -12.26
CA LYS A 11 -5.48 4.71 -13.68
C LYS A 11 -4.71 3.75 -14.59
N GLU A 12 -3.42 3.55 -14.33
CA GLU A 12 -2.61 2.62 -15.12
C GLU A 12 -3.01 1.16 -14.89
N SER A 13 -3.51 0.80 -13.70
CA SER A 13 -3.98 -0.57 -13.41
C SER A 13 -5.31 -0.88 -14.06
N GLU A 14 -6.21 0.09 -14.15
CA GLU A 14 -7.44 -0.02 -14.92
C GLU A 14 -7.11 -0.28 -16.40
N ALA A 15 -6.25 0.57 -16.98
CA ALA A 15 -5.79 0.40 -18.37
C ALA A 15 -5.09 -0.94 -18.61
N PHE A 16 -4.28 -1.41 -17.65
CA PHE A 16 -3.65 -2.73 -17.75
C PHE A 16 -4.68 -3.86 -17.67
N THR A 17 -5.66 -3.78 -16.77
CA THR A 17 -6.69 -4.81 -16.57
C THR A 17 -7.54 -4.95 -17.83
N ASP A 18 -7.97 -3.83 -18.41
CA ASP A 18 -8.73 -3.82 -19.66
C ASP A 18 -7.95 -4.45 -20.81
N TYR A 19 -6.65 -4.14 -20.92
CA TYR A 19 -5.79 -4.73 -21.93
C TYR A 19 -5.58 -6.24 -21.70
N PHE A 20 -5.34 -6.63 -20.45
CA PHE A 20 -5.12 -8.02 -20.04
C PHE A 20 -6.29 -8.92 -20.46
N TRP A 21 -7.54 -8.50 -20.17
CA TRP A 21 -8.73 -9.29 -20.50
C TRP A 21 -9.08 -9.35 -21.99
N ARG A 22 -8.56 -8.42 -22.80
CA ARG A 22 -8.78 -8.40 -24.25
C ARG A 22 -7.74 -9.21 -25.03
N CYS A 23 -6.59 -9.49 -24.41
CA CYS A 23 -5.50 -10.19 -25.07
C CYS A 23 -5.66 -11.71 -25.05
N ARG A 24 -5.22 -12.37 -26.12
CA ARG A 24 -5.15 -13.83 -26.21
C ARG A 24 -3.74 -14.37 -25.91
N ASP A 25 -2.71 -13.52 -26.01
CA ASP A 25 -1.31 -13.88 -25.78
C ASP A 25 -0.71 -13.09 -24.60
N PHE A 26 -0.05 -13.81 -23.70
CA PHE A 26 0.65 -13.24 -22.54
C PHE A 26 1.96 -12.54 -22.90
N SER A 27 2.55 -12.84 -24.06
CA SER A 27 3.74 -12.14 -24.57
C SER A 27 3.44 -10.66 -24.85
N ASP A 28 2.28 -10.38 -25.47
CA ASP A 28 1.82 -9.01 -25.74
C ASP A 28 1.50 -8.26 -24.45
N VAL A 29 0.87 -8.94 -23.49
CA VAL A 29 0.65 -8.42 -22.13
C VAL A 29 1.97 -8.10 -21.44
N TYR A 30 3.02 -8.91 -21.64
CA TYR A 30 4.34 -8.65 -21.09
C TYR A 30 4.98 -7.41 -21.72
N ALA A 31 4.87 -7.21 -23.03
CA ALA A 31 5.30 -5.97 -23.67
C ALA A 31 4.56 -4.76 -23.11
N LYS A 32 3.22 -4.83 -23.02
CA LYS A 32 2.40 -3.73 -22.48
C LYS A 32 2.69 -3.42 -21.02
N SER A 33 3.00 -4.45 -20.22
CA SER A 33 3.32 -4.29 -18.81
C SER A 33 4.62 -3.51 -18.55
N LYS A 34 5.51 -3.40 -19.55
CA LYS A 34 6.73 -2.57 -19.48
C LYS A 34 6.43 -1.09 -19.71
N GLU A 35 5.41 -0.77 -20.50
CA GLU A 35 4.96 0.61 -20.70
C GLU A 35 4.26 1.16 -19.45
N LEU A 36 3.44 0.33 -18.79
CA LEU A 36 2.64 0.70 -17.61
C LEU A 36 3.43 0.51 -16.30
N THR A 37 4.52 1.28 -16.14
CA THR A 37 5.45 1.18 -14.99
C THR A 37 4.81 1.55 -13.63
N GLY A 38 3.81 2.42 -13.66
CA GLY A 38 3.07 2.89 -12.48
C GLY A 38 1.97 1.94 -12.03
N SER A 39 1.57 0.94 -12.82
CA SER A 39 0.59 -0.08 -12.42
C SER A 39 1.22 -1.15 -11.51
N PRO A 40 0.71 -1.35 -10.28
CA PRO A 40 1.08 -2.48 -9.43
C PRO A 40 0.72 -3.82 -10.07
N LEU A 41 -0.41 -3.89 -10.78
CA LEU A 41 -0.86 -5.12 -11.42
C LEU A 41 0.05 -5.54 -12.58
N ALA A 42 0.48 -4.59 -13.40
CA ALA A 42 1.49 -4.82 -14.43
C ALA A 42 2.82 -5.32 -13.83
N ARG A 43 3.19 -4.82 -12.65
CA ARG A 43 4.41 -5.24 -11.95
C ARG A 43 4.32 -6.67 -11.44
N ILE A 44 3.20 -7.04 -10.81
CA ILE A 44 2.91 -8.41 -10.37
C ILE A 44 2.91 -9.37 -11.56
N PHE A 45 2.26 -8.97 -12.66
CA PHE A 45 2.23 -9.76 -13.90
C PHE A 45 3.65 -10.04 -14.42
N ARG A 46 4.53 -9.03 -14.50
CA ARG A 46 5.92 -9.22 -14.95
C ARG A 46 6.69 -10.21 -14.11
N ILE A 47 6.51 -10.18 -12.79
CA ILE A 47 7.17 -11.10 -11.87
C ILE A 47 6.64 -12.53 -12.07
N GLY A 48 5.32 -12.70 -12.18
CA GLY A 48 4.70 -13.99 -12.45
C GLY A 48 5.09 -14.57 -13.80
N TYR A 49 5.07 -13.75 -14.85
CA TYR A 49 5.46 -14.14 -16.21
C TYR A 49 6.93 -14.52 -16.30
N ALA A 50 7.83 -13.78 -15.65
CA ALA A 50 9.25 -14.13 -15.61
C ALA A 50 9.50 -15.47 -14.90
N GLU A 51 8.76 -15.77 -13.84
CA GLU A 51 8.89 -17.04 -13.12
C GLU A 51 8.29 -18.22 -13.91
N LEU A 52 7.18 -17.99 -14.61
CA LEU A 52 6.56 -18.96 -15.52
C LEU A 52 7.47 -19.28 -16.71
N ALA A 53 8.13 -18.26 -17.29
CA ALA A 53 9.07 -18.43 -18.39
C ALA A 53 10.24 -19.34 -17.98
N LYS A 54 10.79 -19.15 -16.77
CA LYS A 54 11.83 -20.04 -16.22
C LYS A 54 11.35 -21.48 -16.06
N LEU A 55 10.12 -21.69 -15.58
CA LEU A 55 9.53 -23.03 -15.46
C LEU A 55 9.45 -23.74 -16.81
N SER A 56 9.03 -23.03 -17.86
CA SER A 56 8.95 -23.59 -19.21
C SER A 56 10.32 -24.00 -19.76
N GLN A 57 11.37 -23.23 -19.45
CA GLN A 57 12.75 -23.55 -19.85
C GLN A 57 13.34 -24.70 -19.03
N SER A 58 13.10 -24.74 -17.72
CA SER A 58 13.58 -25.84 -16.86
C SER A 58 12.94 -27.19 -17.19
N GLY A 59 11.71 -27.21 -17.69
CA GLY A 59 11.06 -28.43 -18.18
C GLY A 59 11.77 -29.06 -19.39
N VAL A 60 12.45 -28.26 -20.22
CA VAL A 60 13.19 -28.72 -21.41
C VAL A 60 14.54 -29.34 -21.03
N SER A 61 15.20 -28.84 -19.98
CA SER A 61 16.48 -29.39 -19.49
C SER A 61 16.35 -30.77 -18.84
N ILE A 62 15.15 -31.14 -18.36
CA ILE A 62 14.91 -32.43 -17.68
C ILE A 62 14.61 -33.54 -18.70
N SER A 63 13.96 -33.21 -19.83
CA SER A 63 13.68 -34.17 -20.89
C SER A 63 14.92 -34.70 -21.62
N SER A 64 16.09 -34.07 -21.45
CA SER A 64 17.34 -34.45 -22.12
C SER A 64 18.19 -35.48 -21.37
N MET A 65 17.77 -36.00 -20.20
CA MET A 65 18.64 -36.89 -19.40
C MET A 65 18.06 -38.19 -18.82
N SER A 66 16.78 -38.54 -18.95
CA SER A 66 16.34 -39.87 -18.48
C SER A 66 14.97 -40.32 -19.00
N SER A 67 14.93 -41.54 -19.53
CA SER A 67 13.75 -42.19 -20.13
C SER A 67 12.92 -43.05 -19.14
N GLU A 68 13.04 -42.87 -17.82
CA GLU A 68 12.44 -43.82 -16.85
C GLU A 68 11.62 -43.25 -15.68
N SER A 69 11.16 -41.99 -15.68
CA SER A 69 10.34 -41.54 -14.53
C SER A 69 9.31 -40.47 -14.84
N GLU A 70 8.13 -40.90 -15.30
CA GLU A 70 6.95 -40.02 -15.40
C GLU A 70 6.60 -39.35 -14.05
N ASP A 71 6.80 -40.03 -12.92
CA ASP A 71 6.52 -39.51 -11.58
C ASP A 71 7.38 -38.27 -11.21
N VAL A 72 8.65 -38.27 -11.62
CA VAL A 72 9.59 -37.15 -11.38
C VAL A 72 9.24 -35.93 -12.24
N THR A 73 8.70 -36.13 -13.45
CA THR A 73 8.28 -35.02 -14.32
C THR A 73 6.99 -34.33 -13.83
N ILE A 74 6.06 -35.07 -13.23
CA ILE A 74 4.85 -34.50 -12.62
C ILE A 74 5.22 -33.72 -11.35
N SER A 75 6.06 -34.30 -10.50
CA SER A 75 6.50 -33.65 -9.25
C SER A 75 7.28 -32.35 -9.50
N SER A 76 8.17 -32.32 -10.49
CA SER A 76 8.93 -31.12 -10.87
C SER A 76 8.04 -30.02 -11.47
N ARG A 77 7.04 -30.36 -12.30
CA ARG A 77 6.04 -29.41 -12.79
C ARG A 77 5.21 -28.81 -11.65
N PHE A 78 4.81 -29.63 -10.68
CA PHE A 78 4.07 -29.17 -9.51
C PHE A 78 4.91 -28.23 -8.64
N ALA A 79 6.16 -28.60 -8.34
CA ALA A 79 7.10 -27.76 -7.60
C ALA A 79 7.37 -26.41 -8.30
N GLY A 80 7.49 -26.42 -9.62
CA GLY A 80 7.60 -25.22 -10.43
C GLY A 80 6.37 -24.31 -10.34
N MET A 81 5.18 -24.89 -10.39
CA MET A 81 3.93 -24.14 -10.25
C MET A 81 3.76 -23.53 -8.85
N ASP A 82 4.23 -24.21 -7.80
CA ASP A 82 4.29 -23.66 -6.44
C ASP A 82 5.29 -22.50 -6.32
N ASN A 83 6.42 -22.56 -7.04
CA ASN A 83 7.37 -21.45 -7.10
C ASN A 83 6.74 -20.20 -7.75
N VAL A 84 5.99 -20.37 -8.86
CA VAL A 84 5.24 -19.27 -9.49
C VAL A 84 4.22 -18.67 -8.52
N LYS A 85 3.43 -19.50 -7.82
CA LYS A 85 2.46 -19.03 -6.82
C LYS A 85 3.14 -18.27 -5.68
N ARG A 86 4.29 -18.73 -5.19
CA ARG A 86 5.07 -18.07 -4.14
C ARG A 86 5.61 -16.72 -4.63
N ALA A 87 6.14 -16.65 -5.85
CA ALA A 87 6.62 -15.41 -6.45
C ALA A 87 5.49 -14.37 -6.59
N LEU A 88 4.32 -14.79 -7.07
CA LEU A 88 3.13 -13.94 -7.15
C LEU A 88 2.70 -13.41 -5.77
N ARG A 89 2.60 -14.29 -4.76
CA ARG A 89 2.26 -13.86 -3.38
C ARG A 89 3.24 -12.84 -2.83
N ARG A 90 4.55 -13.06 -3.04
CA ARG A 90 5.60 -12.10 -2.64
C ARG A 90 5.44 -10.76 -3.36
N ALA A 91 5.20 -10.78 -4.67
CA ALA A 91 4.97 -9.58 -5.47
C ALA A 91 3.75 -8.79 -4.97
N ILE A 92 2.63 -9.47 -4.75
CA ILE A 92 1.39 -8.88 -4.23
C ILE A 92 1.65 -8.20 -2.88
N ASN A 93 2.29 -8.90 -1.94
CA ASN A 93 2.57 -8.35 -0.62
C ASN A 93 3.52 -7.14 -0.67
N SER A 94 4.51 -7.17 -1.56
CA SER A 94 5.42 -6.04 -1.78
C SER A 94 4.67 -4.80 -2.29
N GLU A 95 3.80 -4.97 -3.30
CA GLU A 95 2.97 -3.88 -3.83
C GLU A 95 2.02 -3.32 -2.78
N ILE A 96 1.33 -4.18 -2.02
CA ILE A 96 0.42 -3.77 -0.95
C ILE A 96 1.18 -2.94 0.08
N THR A 97 2.34 -3.42 0.54
CA THR A 97 3.18 -2.71 1.52
C THR A 97 3.59 -1.33 1.00
N GLY A 98 4.00 -1.23 -0.27
CA GLY A 98 4.35 0.04 -0.90
C GLY A 98 3.17 1.02 -0.98
N LEU A 99 1.97 0.51 -1.30
CA LEU A 99 0.76 1.32 -1.36
C LEU A 99 0.33 1.81 0.03
N THR A 100 0.41 0.96 1.06
CA THR A 100 -0.13 1.21 2.40
C THR A 100 0.87 1.81 3.41
N GLN A 101 2.14 2.02 3.05
CA GLN A 101 3.20 2.53 3.96
C GLN A 101 2.82 3.76 4.83
N LEU A 102 1.88 4.62 4.40
CA LEU A 102 1.47 5.83 5.12
C LEU A 102 0.17 5.66 5.93
N VAL A 103 -0.54 4.54 5.77
CA VAL A 103 -1.77 4.24 6.51
C VAL A 103 -1.53 4.22 8.03
N PRO A 104 -0.44 3.62 8.56
CA PRO A 104 -0.17 3.65 9.99
C PRO A 104 0.01 5.07 10.54
N PHE A 105 0.69 5.94 9.79
CA PHE A 105 0.87 7.34 10.19
C PHE A 105 -0.47 8.10 10.24
N LEU A 106 -1.35 7.87 9.26
CA LEU A 106 -2.71 8.42 9.27
C LEU A 106 -3.50 7.90 10.48
N ALA A 107 -3.37 6.63 10.82
CA ALA A 107 -4.04 6.05 11.98
C ALA A 107 -3.56 6.68 13.30
N THR A 108 -2.25 6.86 13.46
CA THR A 108 -1.68 7.54 14.64
C THR A 108 -2.16 8.99 14.73
N THR A 109 -2.09 9.73 13.62
CA THR A 109 -2.50 11.14 13.58
C THR A 109 -4.00 11.29 13.88
N GLY A 110 -4.84 10.42 13.32
CA GLY A 110 -6.27 10.42 13.60
C GLY A 110 -6.59 10.15 15.07
N ASN A 111 -5.83 9.25 15.71
CA ASN A 111 -6.01 8.93 17.13
C ASN A 111 -5.49 10.04 18.07
N THR A 112 -4.41 10.73 17.72
CA THR A 112 -3.82 11.77 18.57
C THR A 112 -4.48 13.14 18.39
N SER A 113 -5.01 13.44 17.20
CA SER A 113 -5.67 14.71 16.86
C SER A 113 -6.68 15.22 17.91
N PRO A 114 -7.61 14.41 18.47
CA PRO A 114 -8.56 14.91 19.47
C PRO A 114 -7.89 15.39 20.76
N PHE A 115 -6.78 14.77 21.18
CA PHE A 115 -6.06 15.17 22.40
C PHE A 115 -5.32 16.49 22.20
N ILE A 116 -4.72 16.71 21.02
CA ILE A 116 -4.14 18.02 20.65
C ILE A 116 -5.23 19.10 20.65
N GLY A 117 -6.42 18.80 20.12
CA GLY A 117 -7.56 19.71 20.14
C GLY A 117 -8.02 20.08 21.55
N LEU A 118 -8.20 19.06 22.41
CA LEU A 118 -8.58 19.26 23.81
C LEU A 118 -7.52 20.04 24.60
N PHE A 119 -6.23 19.78 24.35
CA PHE A 119 -5.15 20.56 24.95
C PHE A 119 -5.25 22.04 24.57
N GLY A 120 -5.55 22.34 23.31
CA GLY A 120 -5.75 23.72 22.84
C GLY A 120 -6.93 24.42 23.53
N THR A 121 -8.05 23.72 23.75
CA THR A 121 -9.20 24.31 24.45
C THR A 121 -8.89 24.58 25.92
N VAL A 122 -8.24 23.64 26.62
CA VAL A 122 -7.81 23.82 28.01
C VAL A 122 -6.84 24.99 28.14
N TRP A 123 -5.84 25.07 27.25
CA TRP A 123 -4.87 26.16 27.25
C TRP A 123 -5.53 27.52 27.03
N GLY A 124 -6.44 27.62 26.05
CA GLY A 124 -7.17 28.86 25.76
C GLY A 124 -8.03 29.33 26.93
N ILE A 125 -8.72 28.40 27.59
CA ILE A 125 -9.52 28.69 28.79
C ILE A 125 -8.62 29.14 29.95
N MET A 126 -7.52 28.44 30.19
CA MET A 126 -6.56 28.80 31.23
C MET A 126 -6.00 30.21 31.02
N ASN A 127 -5.61 30.55 29.79
CA ASN A 127 -5.11 31.87 29.45
C ASN A 127 -6.18 32.96 29.64
N SER A 128 -7.44 32.67 29.30
CA SER A 128 -8.57 33.58 29.50
C SER A 128 -8.81 33.86 30.99
N PHE A 129 -8.82 32.81 31.83
CA PHE A 129 -8.92 32.97 33.28
C PHE A 129 -7.71 33.67 33.90
N HIS A 130 -6.50 33.41 33.38
CA HIS A 130 -5.30 34.09 33.84
C HIS A 130 -5.36 35.60 33.55
N GLY A 131 -5.85 35.99 32.38
CA GLY A 131 -6.10 37.39 32.02
C GLY A 131 -7.15 38.06 32.92
N ILE A 132 -8.24 37.37 33.26
CA ILE A 132 -9.25 37.88 34.21
C ILE A 132 -8.67 38.03 35.62
N GLY A 133 -7.85 37.07 36.06
CA GLY A 133 -7.18 37.11 37.37
C GLY A 133 -6.21 38.28 37.50
N LEU A 134 -5.43 38.57 36.46
CA LEU A 134 -4.50 39.70 36.41
C LEU A 134 -5.21 41.06 36.26
N SER A 135 -6.36 41.10 35.59
CA SER A 135 -7.12 42.35 35.36
C SER A 135 -7.86 42.86 36.61
N GLY A 136 -7.88 42.09 37.70
CA GLY A 136 -8.42 42.49 39.00
C GLY A 136 -9.95 42.57 39.01
N LEU A 137 -10.60 41.73 39.83
CA LEU A 137 -12.05 41.79 40.05
C LEU A 137 -12.45 43.16 40.64
N PRO A 138 -13.29 43.98 39.97
CA PRO A 138 -13.77 45.26 40.52
C PRO A 138 -14.74 45.09 41.71
N TRP A 139 -15.12 43.86 42.06
CA TRP A 139 -16.10 43.55 43.09
C TRP A 139 -15.69 43.97 44.51
N LYS A 140 -14.40 44.24 44.79
CA LYS A 140 -13.95 44.74 46.11
C LYS A 140 -14.07 46.26 46.28
N LYS A 141 -14.60 47.01 45.30
CA LYS A 141 -14.73 48.47 45.38
C LYS A 141 -16.12 48.98 45.81
N GLY A 142 -17.06 48.08 46.10
CA GLY A 142 -18.45 48.41 46.45
C GLY A 142 -18.85 48.30 47.93
N ILE A 143 -17.98 47.83 48.84
CA ILE A 143 -18.37 47.52 50.24
C ILE A 143 -18.01 48.64 51.25
N HIS A 144 -17.54 49.81 50.79
CA HIS A 144 -17.20 50.95 51.69
C HIS A 144 -17.89 52.27 51.33
N ARG A 145 -19.10 52.21 50.76
CA ARG A 145 -19.95 53.41 50.62
C ARG A 145 -21.39 53.08 50.96
N GLU A 146 -21.67 52.92 52.24
CA GLU A 146 -22.97 53.22 52.83
C GLU A 146 -22.75 53.48 54.32
N ASN A 147 -23.50 54.46 54.82
CA ASN A 147 -23.30 55.24 56.05
C ASN A 147 -23.36 54.42 57.33
#